data_AF-A0A970UL96-F1
#
_entry.id   AF-A0A970UL96-F1
#
_cell.length_a   1.000
_cell.length_b   1.000
_cell.length_c   1.000
_cell.angle_alpha   90.00
_cell.angle_beta   90.00
_cell.angle_gamma   90.00
#
_symmetry.space_group_name_H-M   'P 1'
#
loop_
_entity.id
_entity.type
_entity.pdbx_description
1 polymer ?
#
loop_
_entity_poly.entity_id
_entity_poly.type
_entity_poly.pdbx_seq_one_letter_code
_entity_poly.pdbx_strand_id
1 'polypeptide(L)'
;MGLFDRLKACFFDKDNGDAEQLKQAATTPNPTAFSMPERPDRFVEGPNDFRADPTWETVEWYLEKALSHDDEHVILQLSYPNIPFIQAARIPGWDKRGKMSLEASVFDERTKRCVLLEKIVDDDECRAAFRLYFESGKVRDLDAFSPM
;
A
#
# COMPACT_ATOMS: atom_id res chain seq x y z
N MET A 1 -22.16 -28.16 -10.22
CA MET A 1 -20.92 -28.62 -9.55
C MET A 1 -19.79 -28.53 -10.56
N GLY A 2 -18.92 -27.53 -10.43
CA GLY A 2 -17.91 -27.20 -11.44
C GLY A 2 -16.49 -27.28 -10.88
N LEU A 3 -15.63 -27.99 -11.62
CA LEU A 3 -14.19 -27.75 -11.77
C LEU A 3 -13.28 -27.74 -10.52
N PHE A 4 -13.55 -28.57 -9.52
CA PHE A 4 -12.63 -28.84 -8.39
C PHE A 4 -11.87 -30.17 -8.53
N ASP A 5 -11.38 -30.50 -9.72
CA ASP A 5 -10.85 -31.86 -10.00
C ASP A 5 -9.61 -31.90 -10.91
N ARG A 6 -8.65 -31.00 -10.70
CA ARG A 6 -7.33 -31.13 -11.36
C ARG A 6 -6.17 -30.82 -10.41
N LEU A 7 -5.32 -31.84 -10.25
CA LEU A 7 -3.93 -31.83 -9.80
C LEU A 7 -3.68 -32.10 -8.31
N LYS A 8 -4.10 -33.29 -7.88
CA LYS A 8 -3.27 -34.15 -7.02
C LYS A 8 -2.28 -34.95 -7.89
N ALA A 9 -1.15 -35.27 -7.28
CA ALA A 9 -0.16 -36.29 -7.63
C ALA A 9 1.10 -35.82 -8.40
N CYS A 10 2.19 -35.66 -7.65
CA CYS A 10 3.45 -36.35 -7.92
C CYS A 10 4.07 -36.73 -6.55
N PHE A 11 3.97 -38.02 -6.23
CA PHE A 11 4.76 -38.72 -5.22
C PHE A 11 5.49 -39.88 -5.92
N PHE A 12 6.48 -40.44 -5.23
CA PHE A 12 7.38 -41.58 -5.56
C PHE A 12 8.70 -41.16 -6.24
N ASP A 13 9.89 -41.64 -5.87
CA ASP A 13 10.39 -42.35 -4.68
C ASP A 13 11.94 -42.37 -4.77
N LYS A 14 12.57 -42.93 -3.74
CA LYS A 14 13.99 -43.03 -3.38
C LYS A 14 15.00 -43.72 -4.36
N ASP A 15 16.26 -43.31 -4.15
CA ASP A 15 17.52 -44.11 -4.01
C ASP A 15 18.52 -44.33 -5.18
N ASN A 16 19.79 -44.01 -4.82
CA ASN A 16 21.12 -44.53 -5.23
C ASN A 16 21.83 -44.16 -6.55
N GLY A 17 23.10 -43.75 -6.42
CA GLY A 17 24.16 -43.98 -7.41
C GLY A 17 25.23 -42.89 -7.56
N ASP A 18 26.32 -43.00 -6.80
CA ASP A 18 27.59 -42.26 -6.95
C ASP A 18 28.29 -42.55 -8.30
N ALA A 19 28.87 -41.53 -8.95
CA ALA A 19 30.16 -41.59 -9.65
C ALA A 19 30.55 -40.22 -10.25
N GLU A 20 31.65 -39.67 -9.74
CA GLU A 20 32.41 -38.53 -10.24
C GLU A 20 32.71 -38.59 -11.75
N GLN A 21 32.67 -37.44 -12.45
CA GLN A 21 33.89 -36.84 -13.03
C GLN A 21 33.65 -35.51 -13.78
N LEU A 22 34.61 -34.61 -13.60
CA LEU A 22 35.08 -33.54 -14.49
C LEU A 22 34.42 -32.14 -14.41
N LYS A 23 34.94 -31.39 -13.44
CA LYS A 23 35.33 -29.96 -13.46
C LYS A 23 35.29 -29.27 -14.84
N GLN A 24 34.54 -28.16 -14.94
CA GLN A 24 35.09 -26.79 -14.98
C GLN A 24 33.99 -25.76 -15.32
N ALA A 25 33.79 -24.84 -14.36
CA ALA A 25 33.41 -23.44 -14.51
C ALA A 25 32.64 -23.00 -15.77
N ALA A 26 31.32 -22.91 -15.62
CA ALA A 26 30.58 -21.77 -16.14
C ALA A 26 29.72 -21.23 -14.99
N THR A 27 30.23 -20.16 -14.38
CA THR A 27 29.53 -19.32 -13.41
C THR A 27 28.15 -18.99 -13.97
N THR A 28 27.14 -19.73 -13.55
CA THR A 28 25.76 -19.34 -13.78
C THR A 28 25.51 -18.23 -12.78
N PRO A 29 25.27 -16.97 -13.22
CA PRO A 29 24.74 -16.00 -12.29
C PRO A 29 23.43 -16.60 -11.79
N ASN A 30 23.34 -16.80 -10.48
CA ASN A 30 22.06 -16.87 -9.80
C ASN A 30 21.20 -15.78 -10.46
N PRO A 31 19.98 -16.05 -10.93
CA PRO A 31 19.01 -14.98 -11.05
C PRO A 31 18.75 -14.57 -9.61
N THR A 32 19.64 -13.76 -9.03
CA THR A 32 19.31 -12.93 -7.89
C THR A 32 18.05 -12.27 -8.37
N ALA A 33 16.94 -12.66 -7.74
CA ALA A 33 15.65 -12.05 -7.94
C ALA A 33 15.91 -10.57 -8.11
N PHE A 34 15.26 -9.95 -9.09
CA PHE A 34 15.07 -8.52 -9.02
C PHE A 34 14.45 -8.27 -7.64
N SER A 35 15.30 -7.97 -6.66
CA SER A 35 14.88 -7.33 -5.43
C SER A 35 14.42 -6.01 -5.94
N MET A 36 13.11 -5.92 -6.19
CA MET A 36 12.45 -4.63 -6.16
C MET A 36 13.02 -3.94 -4.93
N PRO A 37 13.53 -2.70 -5.05
CA PRO A 37 14.06 -1.99 -3.91
C PRO A 37 13.05 -2.15 -2.77
N GLU A 38 13.53 -2.63 -1.61
CA GLU A 38 12.70 -2.79 -0.42
C GLU A 38 11.87 -1.52 -0.30
N ARG A 39 10.55 -1.67 -0.42
CA ARG A 39 9.65 -0.52 -0.34
C ARG A 39 9.97 0.13 1.01
N PRO A 40 10.31 1.43 1.05
CA PRO A 40 10.65 2.06 2.32
C PRO A 40 9.48 1.90 3.29
N ASP A 41 9.79 1.57 4.55
CA ASP A 41 8.77 1.29 5.58
C ASP A 41 7.84 2.48 5.85
N ARG A 42 8.31 3.69 5.53
CA ARG A 42 7.60 4.96 5.62
C ARG A 42 7.83 5.79 4.37
N PHE A 43 6.78 6.39 3.83
CA PHE A 43 6.89 7.31 2.69
C PHE A 43 5.65 8.19 2.59
N VAL A 44 5.81 9.31 1.91
CA VAL A 44 4.71 9.99 1.24
C VAL A 44 4.88 9.84 -0.26
N GLU A 45 3.80 9.50 -0.94
CA GLU A 45 3.73 9.33 -2.39
C GLU A 45 2.70 10.32 -2.94
N GLY A 46 2.99 10.88 -4.10
CA GLY A 46 2.04 11.69 -4.85
C GLY A 46 2.19 11.47 -6.36
N PRO A 47 1.93 12.49 -7.20
CA PRO A 47 1.90 12.34 -8.67
C PRO A 47 3.10 11.58 -9.24
N ASN A 48 2.81 10.69 -10.19
CA ASN A 48 3.81 9.88 -10.92
C ASN A 48 4.58 8.90 -10.02
N ASP A 49 3.95 8.43 -8.95
CA ASP A 49 4.51 7.46 -8.00
C ASP A 49 5.84 7.93 -7.37
N PHE A 50 6.07 9.25 -7.31
CA PHE A 50 7.27 9.79 -6.69
C PHE A 50 7.15 9.67 -5.17
N ARG A 51 8.20 9.11 -4.55
CA ARG A 51 8.28 8.88 -3.12
C ARG A 51 9.30 9.77 -2.47
N ALA A 52 8.93 10.30 -1.31
CA ALA A 52 9.81 11.10 -0.48
C ALA A 52 9.74 10.64 0.98
N ASP A 53 10.74 11.08 1.77
CA ASP A 53 10.66 10.98 3.22
C ASP A 53 9.41 11.75 3.71
N PRO A 54 8.59 11.14 4.57
CA PRO A 54 7.38 11.77 5.06
C PRO A 54 7.78 12.77 6.16
N THR A 55 8.12 13.99 5.76
CA THR A 55 8.06 15.16 6.65
C THR A 55 6.68 15.79 6.53
N TRP A 56 6.22 16.51 7.56
CA TRP A 56 4.93 17.19 7.46
C TRP A 56 4.89 18.19 6.30
N GLU A 57 5.98 18.91 6.06
CA GLU A 57 6.09 19.87 4.95
C GLU A 57 5.90 19.18 3.59
N THR A 58 6.49 18.00 3.40
CA THR A 58 6.32 17.21 2.17
C THR A 58 4.89 16.67 2.04
N VAL A 59 4.29 16.20 3.13
CA VAL A 59 2.89 15.73 3.17
C VAL A 59 1.93 16.86 2.81
N GLU A 60 2.10 18.03 3.41
CA GLU A 60 1.30 19.22 3.14
C GLU A 60 1.45 19.66 1.68
N TRP A 61 2.67 19.63 1.14
CA TRP A 61 2.92 19.94 -0.26
C TRP A 61 2.15 19.00 -1.22
N TYR A 62 2.14 17.69 -0.96
CA TYR A 62 1.38 16.72 -1.76
C TYR A 62 -0.13 16.87 -1.59
N LEU A 63 -0.62 17.17 -0.38
CA LEU A 63 -2.03 17.48 -0.15
C LEU A 63 -2.48 18.69 -0.97
N GLU A 64 -1.71 19.78 -0.98
CA GLU A 64 -2.02 20.97 -1.80
C GLU A 64 -2.09 20.64 -3.30
N LYS A 65 -1.23 19.72 -3.77
CA LYS A 65 -1.27 19.24 -5.15
C LYS A 65 -2.54 18.44 -5.45
N ALA A 66 -2.88 17.49 -4.58
CA ALA A 66 -4.09 16.66 -4.65
C ALA A 66 -5.37 17.51 -4.60
N LEU A 67 -5.38 18.60 -3.84
CA LEU A 67 -6.49 19.55 -3.78
C LEU A 67 -6.65 20.35 -5.08
N SER A 68 -5.54 20.70 -5.72
CA SER A 68 -5.52 21.62 -6.85
C SER A 68 -5.85 20.96 -8.20
N HIS A 69 -5.70 19.64 -8.33
CA HIS A 69 -5.86 18.93 -9.61
C HIS A 69 -6.65 17.64 -9.42
N ASP A 70 -7.52 17.33 -10.37
CA ASP A 70 -8.49 16.22 -10.24
C ASP A 70 -7.85 14.84 -10.43
N ASP A 71 -6.69 14.77 -11.10
CA ASP A 71 -5.94 13.54 -11.37
C ASP A 71 -4.88 13.24 -10.29
N GLU A 72 -4.82 14.08 -9.25
CA GLU A 72 -3.79 14.00 -8.22
C GLU A 72 -4.28 13.29 -6.96
N HIS A 73 -3.37 12.55 -6.34
CA HIS A 73 -3.61 11.83 -5.10
C HIS A 73 -2.39 11.94 -4.19
N VAL A 74 -2.59 11.62 -2.91
CA VAL A 74 -1.53 11.54 -1.92
C VAL A 74 -1.72 10.29 -1.09
N ILE A 75 -0.63 9.53 -0.90
CA ILE A 75 -0.59 8.36 -0.02
C ILE A 75 0.44 8.65 1.07
N LEU A 76 0.05 8.46 2.32
CA LEU A 76 0.95 8.52 3.46
C LEU A 76 0.99 7.14 4.13
N GLN A 77 2.14 6.48 4.01
CA GLN A 77 2.41 5.22 4.68
C GLN A 77 3.37 5.45 5.84
N LEU A 78 2.97 5.05 7.04
CA LEU A 78 3.80 5.05 8.24
C LEU A 78 3.73 3.67 8.88
N SER A 79 4.76 3.26 9.62
CA SER A 79 4.89 1.90 10.17
C SER A 79 3.97 1.62 11.38
N TYR A 80 2.72 2.08 11.33
CA TYR A 80 1.71 1.84 12.35
C TYR A 80 0.99 0.52 12.10
N PRO A 81 0.90 -0.38 13.10
CA PRO A 81 0.39 -1.74 12.89
C PRO A 81 -1.11 -1.80 12.58
N ASN A 82 -1.89 -0.83 13.07
CA ASN A 82 -3.35 -0.84 12.96
C ASN A 82 -3.87 -0.09 11.74
N ILE A 83 -3.12 0.89 11.25
CA ILE A 83 -3.49 1.72 10.09
C ILE A 83 -2.24 1.81 9.20
N PRO A 84 -2.04 0.86 8.28
CA PRO A 84 -0.82 0.78 7.50
C PRO A 84 -0.59 2.01 6.62
N PHE A 85 -1.66 2.60 6.09
CA PHE A 85 -1.60 3.83 5.33
C PHE A 85 -2.94 4.56 5.33
N ILE A 86 -2.87 5.84 4.99
CA ILE A 86 -4.02 6.63 4.54
C ILE A 86 -3.73 7.19 3.14
N GLN A 87 -4.77 7.44 2.36
CA GLN A 87 -4.66 8.13 1.09
C GLN A 87 -5.82 9.09 0.89
N ALA A 88 -5.59 10.11 0.07
CA ALA A 88 -6.66 10.99 -0.37
C ALA A 88 -6.52 11.33 -1.85
N ALA A 89 -7.66 11.41 -2.51
CA ALA A 89 -7.76 11.83 -3.90
C ALA A 89 -8.94 12.79 -4.05
N ARG A 90 -8.81 13.72 -5.00
CA ARG A 90 -9.95 14.56 -5.34
C ARG A 90 -10.97 13.74 -6.13
N ILE A 91 -12.26 13.98 -5.88
CA ILE A 91 -13.32 13.23 -6.56
C ILE A 91 -13.66 13.94 -7.88
N PRO A 92 -13.46 13.28 -9.05
CA PRO A 92 -13.67 13.91 -10.35
C PRO A 92 -15.12 14.33 -10.55
N GLY A 93 -15.32 15.51 -11.14
CA GLY A 93 -16.66 16.00 -11.49
C GLY A 93 -17.49 16.48 -10.29
N TRP A 94 -16.92 16.56 -9.09
CA TRP A 94 -17.58 17.26 -8.00
C TRP A 94 -17.39 18.77 -8.16
N ASP A 95 -18.45 19.46 -8.58
CA ASP A 95 -18.50 20.91 -8.84
C ASP A 95 -18.10 21.78 -7.63
N LYS A 96 -18.02 21.21 -6.43
CA LYS A 96 -17.52 21.90 -5.25
C LYS A 96 -16.02 21.70 -5.15
N ARG A 97 -15.26 22.79 -5.38
CA ARG A 97 -13.90 22.90 -4.83
C ARG A 97 -13.96 22.50 -3.36
N GLY A 98 -13.10 21.55 -3.00
CA GLY A 98 -12.84 21.20 -1.62
C GLY A 98 -13.59 20.00 -1.05
N LYS A 99 -13.88 18.99 -1.88
CA LYS A 99 -14.25 17.65 -1.39
C LYS A 99 -13.28 16.61 -1.91
N MET A 100 -12.78 15.78 -0.99
CA MET A 100 -11.84 14.70 -1.25
C MET A 100 -12.43 13.37 -0.81
N SER A 101 -12.07 12.29 -1.49
CA SER A 101 -12.16 10.95 -0.94
C SER A 101 -10.94 10.74 -0.05
N LEU A 102 -11.18 10.48 1.24
CA LEU A 102 -10.17 10.07 2.20
C LEU A 102 -10.37 8.58 2.47
N GLU A 103 -9.31 7.81 2.26
CA GLU A 103 -9.32 6.38 2.49
C GLU A 103 -8.29 6.00 3.56
N ALA A 104 -8.66 5.07 4.43
CA ALA A 104 -7.78 4.52 5.46
C ALA A 104 -7.78 3.00 5.37
N SER A 105 -6.58 2.42 5.26
CA SER A 105 -6.39 0.98 5.40
C SER A 105 -6.32 0.66 6.89
N VAL A 106 -7.22 -0.18 7.39
CA VAL A 106 -7.30 -0.54 8.82
C VAL A 106 -7.15 -2.05 8.97
N PHE A 107 -6.26 -2.49 9.85
CA PHE A 107 -6.13 -3.90 10.18
C PHE A 107 -7.27 -4.34 11.10
N ASP A 108 -8.14 -5.21 10.60
CA ASP A 108 -9.19 -5.85 11.39
C ASP A 108 -8.64 -7.10 12.08
N GLU A 109 -8.53 -7.03 13.41
CA GLU A 109 -8.05 -8.14 14.22
C GLU A 109 -8.95 -9.38 14.19
N ARG A 110 -10.25 -9.23 13.88
CA ARG A 110 -11.21 -10.35 13.85
C ARG A 110 -11.02 -11.19 12.60
N THR A 111 -10.89 -10.52 11.45
CA THR A 111 -10.71 -11.18 10.16
C THR A 111 -9.23 -11.41 9.82
N LYS A 112 -8.30 -10.80 10.59
CA LYS A 112 -6.84 -10.78 10.35
C LYS A 112 -6.50 -10.26 8.96
N ARG A 113 -7.24 -9.25 8.49
CA ARG A 113 -7.10 -8.65 7.15
C ARG A 113 -7.16 -7.14 7.25
N CYS A 114 -6.52 -6.45 6.31
CA CYS A 114 -6.73 -5.02 6.14
C CYS A 114 -8.05 -4.79 5.39
N VAL A 115 -8.86 -3.86 5.89
CA VAL A 115 -10.05 -3.35 5.23
C VAL A 115 -9.80 -1.91 4.81
N LEU A 116 -10.26 -1.56 3.61
CA LEU A 116 -10.18 -0.19 3.13
C LEU A 116 -11.51 0.50 3.46
N LEU A 117 -11.40 1.62 4.17
CA LEU A 117 -12.53 2.43 4.58
C LEU A 117 -12.44 3.77 3.86
N GLU A 118 -13.57 4.26 3.35
CA GLU A 118 -13.66 5.52 2.62
C GLU A 118 -14.58 6.51 3.35
N LYS A 119 -14.20 7.79 3.35
CA LYS A 119 -15.03 8.91 3.78
C LYS A 119 -14.82 10.11 2.88
N ILE A 120 -15.91 10.76 2.50
CA ILE A 120 -15.88 12.03 1.80
C ILE A 120 -15.70 13.15 2.83
N VAL A 121 -14.65 13.94 2.67
CA VAL A 121 -14.25 15.02 3.59
C VAL A 121 -14.03 16.33 2.82
N ASP A 122 -14.04 17.46 3.52
CA ASP A 122 -13.44 18.69 2.97
C ASP A 122 -11.93 18.81 3.22
N ASP A 123 -11.33 19.87 2.70
CA ASP A 123 -9.89 20.11 2.71
C ASP A 123 -9.32 20.22 4.12
N ASP A 124 -10.05 20.90 5.01
CA ASP A 124 -9.64 21.10 6.39
C ASP A 124 -9.72 19.78 7.16
N GLU A 125 -10.81 19.03 6.97
CA GLU A 125 -10.98 17.69 7.52
C GLU A 125 -9.90 16.73 7.00
N CYS A 126 -9.55 16.79 5.71
CA CYS A 126 -8.51 15.97 5.11
C CYS A 126 -7.14 16.30 5.69
N ARG A 127 -6.75 17.58 5.76
CA ARG A 127 -5.49 18.01 6.39
C ARG A 127 -5.42 17.57 7.85
N ALA A 128 -6.51 17.73 8.60
CA ALA A 128 -6.57 17.33 10.01
C ALA A 128 -6.40 15.80 10.17
N ALA A 129 -7.00 15.00 9.28
CA ALA A 129 -6.83 13.55 9.29
C ALA A 129 -5.38 13.14 8.99
N PHE A 130 -4.76 13.73 7.96
CA PHE A 130 -3.36 13.48 7.64
C PHE A 130 -2.42 13.90 8.77
N ARG A 131 -2.68 15.05 9.40
CA ARG A 131 -1.89 15.53 10.54
C ARG A 131 -1.98 14.57 11.72
N LEU A 132 -3.19 14.12 12.07
CA LEU A 132 -3.40 13.20 13.19
C LEU A 132 -2.74 11.84 12.94
N TYR A 133 -2.83 11.33 11.71
CA TYR A 133 -2.16 10.09 11.32
C TYR A 133 -0.64 10.26 11.38
N PHE A 134 -0.10 11.37 10.88
CA PHE A 134 1.32 11.68 10.92
C PHE A 134 1.88 11.73 12.36
N GLU A 135 1.16 12.35 13.28
CA GLU A 135 1.62 12.55 14.66
C GLU A 135 1.41 11.32 15.55
N SER A 136 0.36 10.54 15.29
CA SER A 136 -0.12 9.54 16.26
C SER A 136 -0.54 8.19 15.69
N GLY A 137 -0.56 8.03 14.37
CA GLY A 137 -1.02 6.82 13.70
C GLY A 137 -2.52 6.56 13.87
N LYS A 138 -3.31 7.61 14.11
CA LYS A 138 -4.76 7.53 14.32
C LYS A 138 -5.49 8.29 13.22
N VAL A 139 -6.69 7.81 12.91
CA VAL A 139 -7.68 8.51 12.10
C VAL A 139 -8.90 8.74 13.00
N ARG A 140 -9.41 9.98 13.01
CA ARG A 140 -10.58 10.35 13.82
C ARG A 140 -11.87 9.86 13.13
N ASP A 141 -12.85 9.47 13.92
CA ASP A 141 -14.20 9.07 13.47
C ASP A 141 -14.19 7.95 12.41
N LEU A 142 -13.36 6.91 12.60
CA LEU A 142 -13.30 5.75 11.69
C LEU A 142 -14.65 5.04 11.53
N ASP A 143 -15.53 5.14 12.53
CA ASP A 143 -16.90 4.63 12.49
C ASP A 143 -17.82 5.40 11.53
N ALA A 144 -17.43 6.61 11.11
CA ALA A 144 -18.12 7.37 10.08
C ALA A 144 -17.66 7.02 8.65
N PHE A 145 -16.65 6.16 8.50
CA PHE A 145 -16.20 5.68 7.19
C PHE A 145 -17.06 4.52 6.74
N SER A 146 -17.27 4.42 5.42
CA SER A 146 -17.95 3.30 4.79
C SER A 146 -16.92 2.29 4.26
N PRO A 147 -17.17 0.98 4.37
CA PRO A 147 -16.35 -0.01 3.69
C PRO A 147 -16.49 0.16 2.18
N MET A 148 -15.36 0.04 1.46
CA MET A 148 -15.34 -0.02 -0.01
C MET A 148 -15.71 -1.41 -0.54
#